data_AF-A0A8K0GIA7-F1
#
_entry.id   AF-A0A8K0GIA7-F1
#
_cell.length_a   1.000
_cell.length_b   1.000
_cell.length_c   1.000
_cell.angle_alpha   90.00
_cell.angle_beta   90.00
_cell.angle_gamma   90.00
#
_symmetry.space_group_name_H-M   'P 1'
#
loop_
_entity.id
_entity.type
_entity.pdbx_description
1 polymer ?
#
loop_
_entity_poly.entity_id
_entity_poly.type
_entity_poly.pdbx_seq_one_letter_code
_entity_poly.pdbx_strand_id
1 'polypeptide(L)'
;MASQNIVHLVPNAILKQQTNLQHRYWQIRLLVLHKLAVMFYISQGNRCKKTTYDHFFAEGVPKSTIYDTTKRFENSGNIEYKPLSGRLKTVATIQAIRKIKSAFEKKPAKAKKVVPRYVQNQEARARSGARFVCDKVRQKRLVIDDETYVPKNSKNVLDENFTIAQILKILNSMIKSNITPNFLKETRKLCTNGVQKENGEHGSLNDLKGRGRKRGTSCPKAEEKLRIKEKCDIRSYRKQKVPRRSADQQDRALKRAKQLYNLLLNGKERCSLMNDETYIKMDTKTLPGQQLYTAKKREVVTFTEPNVRKRLLAVYRKHKDPPLFSPDLALAHYAQSTLELLKAGKVDFVSKDINPSNCPQLRSIEHYWAIVKRKTRRDNMKEFKKNWGAAVRKVDAKSVQN
;
A
#
# COMPACT_ATOMS: atom_id res chain seq x y z
N MET A 1 11.43 12.80 -48.99
CA MET A 1 10.64 13.76 -48.19
C MET A 1 11.09 13.65 -46.75
N ALA A 2 11.73 14.69 -46.23
CA ALA A 2 12.31 14.71 -44.88
C ALA A 2 11.21 14.99 -43.84
N SER A 3 10.97 14.05 -42.94
CA SER A 3 10.12 14.27 -41.76
C SER A 3 10.98 14.81 -40.61
N GLN A 4 10.76 16.09 -40.28
CA GLN A 4 11.36 16.75 -39.13
C GLN A 4 10.75 16.20 -37.83
N ASN A 5 11.60 15.65 -36.96
CA ASN A 5 11.21 15.25 -35.60
C ASN A 5 11.20 16.49 -34.68
N ILE A 6 10.01 16.96 -34.32
CA ILE A 6 9.82 17.98 -33.29
C ILE A 6 9.85 17.29 -31.91
N VAL A 7 10.92 17.52 -31.16
CA VAL A 7 11.06 17.08 -29.76
C VAL A 7 10.37 18.11 -28.86
N HIS A 8 9.23 17.74 -28.27
CA HIS A 8 8.56 18.57 -27.27
C HIS A 8 9.29 18.52 -25.92
N LEU A 9 9.97 19.62 -25.57
CA LEU A 9 10.50 19.86 -24.23
C LEU A 9 9.34 20.17 -23.28
N VAL A 10 9.16 19.36 -22.24
CA VAL A 10 8.26 19.71 -21.12
C VAL A 10 8.90 20.85 -20.33
N PRO A 11 8.24 22.01 -20.17
CA PRO A 11 8.83 23.13 -19.46
C PRO A 11 9.10 22.80 -17.98
N ASN A 12 10.30 23.12 -17.50
CA ASN A 12 10.74 22.99 -16.09
C ASN A 12 9.76 23.60 -15.06
N ALA A 13 8.83 24.46 -15.49
CA ALA A 13 7.77 25.03 -14.67
C ALA A 13 6.79 23.97 -14.12
N ILE A 14 6.46 22.93 -14.90
CA ILE A 14 5.44 21.94 -14.53
C ILE A 14 5.93 21.03 -13.40
N LEU A 15 7.20 20.61 -13.44
CA LEU A 15 7.83 19.80 -12.39
C LEU A 15 7.97 20.57 -11.06
N LYS A 16 8.27 21.86 -11.13
CA LYS A 16 8.29 22.74 -9.94
C LYS A 16 6.89 22.89 -9.33
N GLN A 17 5.84 22.92 -10.14
CA GLN A 17 4.47 23.05 -9.65
C GLN A 17 3.97 21.78 -8.93
N GLN A 18 4.27 20.59 -9.46
CA GLN A 18 3.86 19.32 -8.85
C GLN A 18 4.55 19.04 -7.51
N THR A 19 5.86 19.32 -7.42
CA THR A 19 6.61 19.18 -6.15
C THR A 19 6.11 20.15 -5.08
N ASN A 20 5.73 21.37 -5.48
CA ASN A 20 5.11 22.34 -4.57
C ASN A 20 3.74 21.89 -4.04
N LEU A 21 2.91 21.25 -4.86
CA LEU A 21 1.59 20.75 -4.43
C LEU A 21 1.69 19.61 -3.43
N GLN A 22 2.58 18.64 -3.67
CA GLN A 22 2.81 17.55 -2.71
C GLN A 22 3.33 18.08 -1.38
N HIS A 23 4.25 19.03 -1.41
CA HIS A 23 4.77 19.67 -0.19
C HIS A 23 3.67 20.38 0.61
N ARG A 24 2.80 21.16 -0.06
CA ARG A 24 1.66 21.82 0.58
C ARG A 24 0.68 20.84 1.21
N TYR A 25 0.37 19.74 0.52
CA TYR A 25 -0.51 18.70 1.05
C TYR A 25 0.05 18.08 2.35
N TRP A 26 1.35 17.77 2.37
CA TRP A 26 2.01 17.24 3.57
C TRP A 26 2.01 18.24 4.74
N GLN A 27 2.22 19.53 4.46
CA GLN A 27 2.15 20.58 5.49
C GLN A 27 0.75 20.69 6.09
N ILE A 28 -0.30 20.72 5.27
CA ILE A 28 -1.69 20.81 5.75
C ILE A 28 -2.04 19.60 6.61
N ARG A 29 -1.68 18.38 6.16
CA ARG A 29 -1.94 17.16 6.91
C ARG A 29 -1.25 17.15 8.29
N LEU A 30 -0.02 17.66 8.35
CA LEU A 30 0.74 17.76 9.60
C LEU A 30 0.14 18.80 10.56
N LEU A 31 -0.32 19.93 10.04
CA LEU A 31 -1.01 20.96 10.84
C LEU A 31 -2.29 20.43 11.49
N VAL A 32 -3.12 19.73 10.71
CA VAL A 32 -4.37 19.12 11.20
C VAL A 32 -4.07 18.08 12.29
N LEU A 33 -3.06 17.23 12.06
CA LEU A 33 -2.66 16.21 13.04
C LEU A 33 -2.22 16.84 14.38
N HIS A 34 -1.39 17.90 14.35
CA HIS A 34 -0.94 18.54 15.59
C HIS A 34 -2.11 19.11 16.39
N LYS A 35 -3.08 19.76 15.71
CA LYS A 35 -4.26 20.33 16.37
C LYS A 35 -5.13 19.24 17.00
N LEU A 36 -5.39 18.13 16.29
CA LEU A 36 -6.15 17.00 16.82
C LEU A 36 -5.44 16.35 18.02
N ALA A 37 -4.13 16.17 17.95
CA ALA A 37 -3.36 15.58 19.02
C ALA A 37 -3.42 16.41 20.32
N VAL A 38 -3.30 17.74 20.20
CA VAL A 38 -3.41 18.64 21.37
C VAL A 38 -4.84 18.68 21.91
N MET A 39 -5.85 18.75 21.04
CA MET A 39 -7.26 18.73 21.47
C MET A 39 -7.59 17.43 22.21
N PHE A 40 -7.15 16.28 21.72
CA PHE A 40 -7.32 15.01 22.42
C PHE A 40 -6.57 15.01 23.76
N TYR A 41 -5.30 15.44 23.78
CA TYR A 41 -4.49 15.51 25.00
C TYR A 41 -5.16 16.33 26.12
N ILE A 42 -5.78 17.46 25.79
CA ILE A 42 -6.48 18.32 26.75
C ILE A 42 -7.82 17.71 27.18
N SER A 43 -8.65 17.29 26.22
CA SER A 43 -10.05 16.95 26.49
C SER A 43 -10.29 15.50 26.92
N GLN A 44 -9.61 14.54 26.30
CA GLN A 44 -9.87 13.11 26.46
C GLN A 44 -8.69 12.37 27.10
N GLY A 45 -7.48 12.84 26.83
CA GLY A 45 -6.24 12.25 27.33
C GLY A 45 -5.95 12.60 28.78
N ASN A 46 -6.72 13.49 29.42
CA ASN A 46 -6.48 14.03 30.76
C ASN A 46 -5.00 14.46 30.96
N ARG A 47 -4.44 15.14 29.96
CA ARG A 47 -3.02 15.56 29.92
C ARG A 47 -2.01 14.41 30.06
N CYS A 48 -2.40 13.18 29.75
CA CYS A 48 -1.51 12.02 29.73
C CYS A 48 -0.92 11.81 28.32
N LYS A 49 0.40 11.97 28.19
CA LYS A 49 1.14 11.73 26.93
C LYS A 49 1.00 10.29 26.45
N LYS A 50 0.98 9.32 27.36
CA LYS A 50 0.86 7.90 27.02
C LYS A 50 -0.51 7.58 26.42
N THR A 51 -1.59 8.03 27.06
CA THR A 51 -2.96 7.86 26.55
C THR A 51 -3.15 8.51 25.18
N THR A 52 -2.63 9.73 25.02
CA THR A 52 -2.65 10.44 23.73
C THR A 52 -1.88 9.67 22.66
N TYR A 53 -0.69 9.17 22.99
CA TYR A 53 0.09 8.34 22.08
C TYR A 53 -0.63 7.05 21.70
N ASP A 54 -1.20 6.30 22.64
CA ASP A 54 -1.86 5.02 22.35
C ASP A 54 -3.05 5.21 21.38
N HIS A 55 -3.77 6.34 21.51
CA HIS A 55 -4.83 6.72 20.58
C HIS A 55 -4.31 6.95 19.15
N PHE A 56 -3.32 7.83 18.96
CA PHE A 56 -2.81 8.15 17.62
C PHE A 56 -1.86 7.09 17.05
N PHE A 57 -1.27 6.24 17.89
CA PHE A 57 -0.50 5.09 17.43
C PHE A 57 -1.39 4.07 16.71
N ALA A 58 -2.63 3.90 17.18
CA ALA A 58 -3.65 3.15 16.46
C ALA A 58 -4.01 3.79 15.10
N GLU A 59 -3.69 5.06 14.87
CA GLU A 59 -3.84 5.72 13.56
C GLU A 59 -2.56 5.70 12.70
N GLY A 60 -1.48 5.08 13.20
CA GLY A 60 -0.20 4.98 12.51
C GLY A 60 0.70 6.21 12.66
N VAL A 61 0.43 7.08 13.63
CA VAL A 61 1.27 8.26 13.89
C VAL A 61 2.50 7.86 14.71
N PRO A 62 3.73 8.27 14.30
CA PRO A 62 4.94 7.98 15.06
C PRO A 62 4.90 8.53 16.49
N LYS A 63 5.45 7.76 17.45
CA LYS A 63 5.56 8.15 18.87
C LYS A 63 6.21 9.52 19.04
N SER A 64 7.32 9.77 18.34
CA SER A 64 8.06 11.04 18.40
C SER A 64 7.17 12.24 18.08
N THR A 65 6.36 12.16 17.01
CA THR A 65 5.47 13.24 16.60
C THR A 65 4.47 13.63 17.71
N ILE A 66 3.86 12.66 18.39
CA ILE A 66 2.88 12.92 19.45
C ILE A 66 3.56 13.50 20.70
N TYR A 67 4.70 12.94 21.10
CA TYR A 67 5.44 13.41 22.27
C TYR A 67 6.00 14.81 22.05
N ASP A 68 6.53 15.10 20.87
CA ASP A 68 7.04 16.44 20.54
C ASP A 68 5.91 17.47 20.49
N THR A 69 4.75 17.08 19.95
CA THR A 69 3.58 17.97 19.86
C THR A 69 3.02 18.31 21.24
N THR A 70 2.81 17.30 22.08
CA THR A 70 2.31 17.51 23.45
C THR A 70 3.32 18.27 24.31
N LYS A 71 4.62 17.98 24.20
CA LYS A 71 5.69 18.73 24.88
C LYS A 71 5.75 20.19 24.44
N ARG A 72 5.63 20.48 23.14
CA ARG A 72 5.55 21.87 22.64
C ARG A 72 4.36 22.62 23.21
N PHE A 73 3.19 21.97 23.28
CA PHE A 73 1.99 22.56 23.85
C PHE A 73 2.15 22.83 25.35
N GLU A 74 2.68 21.89 26.14
CA GLU A 74 2.95 22.11 27.57
C GLU A 74 3.89 23.30 27.81
N ASN A 75 4.93 23.44 26.98
CA ASN A 75 5.91 24.51 27.15
C ASN A 75 5.40 25.89 26.72
N SER A 76 4.49 25.97 25.76
CA SER A 76 4.11 27.25 25.13
C SER A 76 2.64 27.65 25.33
N GLY A 77 1.79 26.72 25.77
CA GLY A 77 0.33 26.89 25.80
C GLY A 77 -0.32 27.05 24.42
N ASN A 78 0.47 27.02 23.33
CA ASN A 78 -0.02 27.32 21.99
C ASN A 78 -0.28 26.03 21.18
N ILE A 79 -1.48 25.96 20.59
CA ILE A 79 -1.93 24.84 19.74
C ILE A 79 -1.43 25.00 18.30
N GLU A 80 -1.13 26.24 17.88
CA GLU A 80 -0.67 26.52 16.54
C GLU A 80 0.76 26.00 16.34
N TYR A 81 0.90 25.12 15.35
CA TYR A 81 2.21 24.69 14.91
C TYR A 81 2.90 25.86 14.23
N LYS A 82 3.86 26.48 14.92
CA LYS A 82 4.82 27.36 14.29
C LYS A 82 5.70 26.48 13.40
N PRO A 83 5.77 26.73 12.07
CA PRO A 83 6.74 26.07 11.23
C PRO A 83 8.11 26.22 11.86
N LEU A 84 8.90 25.15 11.85
CA LEU A 84 10.26 25.17 12.41
C LEU A 84 10.98 26.42 11.90
N SER A 85 11.45 27.26 12.82
CA SER A 85 12.31 28.41 12.52
C SER A 85 13.71 27.91 12.15
N GLY A 86 13.76 27.10 11.10
CA GLY A 86 14.98 26.73 10.41
C GLY A 86 15.06 27.54 9.13
N ARG A 87 16.29 27.88 8.72
CA ARG A 87 16.55 28.32 7.35
C ARG A 87 15.82 27.35 6.43
N LEU A 88 14.91 27.85 5.58
CA LEU A 88 14.40 27.09 4.42
C LEU A 88 15.63 26.39 3.80
N LYS A 89 15.49 25.17 3.27
CA LYS A 89 16.56 24.58 2.45
C LYS A 89 16.72 25.40 1.15
N THR A 90 17.15 26.64 1.29
CA THR A 90 17.71 27.45 0.23
C THR A 90 19.02 26.81 -0.16
N VAL A 91 19.33 26.95 -1.44
CA VAL A 91 20.66 26.89 -2.07
C VAL A 91 21.79 26.78 -1.05
N ALA A 92 22.65 25.76 -1.23
CA ALA A 92 23.79 25.47 -0.38
C ALA A 92 24.50 26.75 0.11
N THR A 93 24.85 26.80 1.40
CA THR A 93 25.52 27.99 1.97
C THR A 93 26.80 28.29 1.19
N ILE A 94 27.21 29.56 1.13
CA ILE A 94 28.47 29.95 0.45
C ILE A 94 29.66 29.12 0.97
N GLN A 95 29.66 28.78 2.26
CA GLN A 95 30.68 27.88 2.84
C GLN A 95 30.59 26.44 2.32
N ALA A 96 29.38 25.89 2.15
CA ALA A 96 29.21 24.57 1.53
C ALA A 96 29.63 24.58 0.06
N ILE A 97 29.29 25.64 -0.68
CA ILE A 97 29.75 25.85 -2.06
C ILE A 97 31.27 25.94 -2.13
N ARG A 98 31.91 26.70 -1.22
CA ARG A 98 33.37 26.80 -1.12
C ARG A 98 34.02 25.46 -0.78
N LYS A 99 33.45 24.68 0.14
CA LYS A 99 33.92 23.33 0.46
C LYS A 99 33.82 22.39 -0.75
N ILE A 100 32.72 22.44 -1.50
CA ILE A 100 32.54 21.66 -2.72
C ILE A 100 33.57 22.09 -3.78
N LYS A 101 33.73 23.40 -4.03
CA LYS A 101 34.74 23.93 -4.96
C LYS A 101 36.15 23.49 -4.57
N SER A 102 36.54 23.65 -3.30
CA SER A 102 37.84 23.21 -2.79
C SER A 102 38.04 21.69 -2.92
N ALA A 103 36.99 20.89 -2.77
CA ALA A 103 37.06 19.45 -2.98
C ALA A 103 37.30 19.08 -4.46
N PHE A 104 36.70 19.83 -5.40
CA PHE A 104 36.95 19.68 -6.84
C PHE A 104 38.34 20.17 -7.26
N GLU A 105 38.87 21.22 -6.63
CA GLU A 105 40.24 21.71 -6.87
C GLU A 105 41.30 20.75 -6.33
N LYS A 106 41.11 20.21 -5.12
CA LYS A 106 42.05 19.28 -4.47
C LYS A 106 42.05 17.88 -5.07
N LYS A 107 40.94 17.47 -5.68
CA LYS A 107 40.81 16.21 -6.42
C LYS A 107 40.17 16.53 -7.76
N PRO A 108 40.93 17.03 -8.75
CA PRO A 108 40.38 17.24 -10.07
C PRO A 108 39.77 15.91 -10.52
N ALA A 109 38.51 15.94 -10.93
CA ALA A 109 37.83 14.76 -11.43
C ALA A 109 38.76 14.05 -12.40
N LYS A 110 39.01 12.74 -12.18
CA LYS A 110 39.89 11.93 -13.04
C LYS A 110 39.60 12.31 -14.49
N ALA A 111 40.60 12.80 -15.21
CA ALA A 111 40.45 13.26 -16.58
C ALA A 111 39.63 12.21 -17.34
N LYS A 112 38.59 12.65 -18.06
CA LYS A 112 37.79 11.74 -18.90
C LYS A 112 38.79 10.90 -19.70
N LYS A 113 38.78 9.58 -19.49
CA LYS A 113 39.60 8.68 -20.32
C LYS A 113 39.25 9.01 -21.77
N VAL A 114 40.26 9.36 -22.56
CA VAL A 114 40.10 9.59 -23.99
C VAL A 114 39.43 8.35 -24.56
N VAL A 115 38.30 8.54 -25.25
CA VAL A 115 37.58 7.43 -25.87
C VAL A 115 38.57 6.71 -26.78
N PRO A 116 38.72 5.37 -26.67
CA PRO A 116 39.68 4.62 -27.49
C PRO A 116 39.48 4.96 -28.97
N ARG A 117 40.58 5.25 -29.69
CA ARG A 117 40.52 5.52 -31.13
C ARG A 117 39.83 4.35 -31.84
N TYR A 118 38.99 4.68 -32.81
CA TYR A 118 38.25 3.72 -33.61
C TYR A 118 39.24 2.77 -34.29
N VAL A 119 39.21 1.48 -33.93
CA VAL A 119 40.09 0.46 -34.49
C VAL A 119 39.38 -0.16 -35.70
N GLN A 120 40.05 -0.38 -36.83
CA GLN A 120 39.40 -0.88 -38.07
C GLN A 120 38.54 -2.15 -37.87
N ASN A 121 38.87 -3.00 -36.88
CA ASN A 121 38.08 -4.19 -36.53
C ASN A 121 36.81 -3.92 -35.69
N GLN A 122 36.55 -2.69 -35.27
CA GLN A 122 35.32 -2.31 -34.56
C GLN A 122 34.13 -2.24 -35.52
N GLU A 123 34.35 -1.78 -36.75
CA GLU A 123 33.28 -1.72 -37.75
C GLU A 123 32.80 -3.13 -38.15
N ALA A 124 33.74 -4.05 -38.39
CA ALA A 124 33.42 -5.45 -38.66
C ALA A 124 32.65 -6.09 -37.49
N ARG A 125 33.06 -5.82 -36.24
CA ARG A 125 32.35 -6.31 -35.05
C ARG A 125 30.96 -5.69 -34.88
N ALA A 126 30.82 -4.39 -35.14
CA ALA A 126 29.54 -3.70 -35.09
C ALA A 126 28.58 -4.24 -36.17
N ARG A 127 29.06 -4.43 -37.40
CA ARG A 127 28.29 -5.02 -38.50
C ARG A 127 27.86 -6.46 -38.21
N SER A 128 28.77 -7.29 -37.69
CA SER A 128 28.45 -8.67 -37.30
C SER A 128 27.47 -8.73 -36.12
N GLY A 129 27.64 -7.86 -35.12
CA GLY A 129 26.70 -7.72 -34.00
C GLY A 129 25.31 -7.26 -34.45
N ALA A 130 25.25 -6.27 -35.35
CA ALA A 130 24.00 -5.77 -35.91
C ALA A 130 23.28 -6.85 -36.74
N ARG A 131 24.00 -7.60 -37.59
CA ARG A 131 23.42 -8.75 -38.32
C ARG A 131 22.89 -9.82 -37.37
N PHE A 132 23.66 -10.19 -36.36
CA PHE A 132 23.24 -11.16 -35.35
C PHE A 132 21.95 -10.70 -34.64
N VAL A 133 21.86 -9.43 -34.25
CA VAL A 133 20.65 -8.85 -33.66
C VAL A 133 19.50 -8.90 -34.67
N CYS A 134 19.68 -8.43 -35.90
CA CYS A 134 18.65 -8.47 -36.95
C CYS A 134 18.12 -9.90 -37.20
N ASP A 135 18.99 -10.89 -37.30
CA ASP A 135 18.59 -12.28 -37.55
C ASP A 135 17.84 -12.89 -36.35
N LYS A 136 18.22 -12.53 -35.12
CA LYS A 136 17.49 -12.94 -33.91
C LYS A 136 16.18 -12.20 -33.70
N VAL A 137 16.02 -11.04 -34.33
CA VAL A 137 14.89 -10.13 -34.19
C VAL A 137 13.88 -10.26 -35.31
N ARG A 138 14.25 -10.79 -36.49
CA ARG A 138 13.35 -10.93 -37.65
C ARG A 138 12.03 -11.68 -37.37
N GLN A 139 11.92 -12.41 -36.26
CA GLN A 139 10.70 -13.10 -35.81
C GLN A 139 10.19 -12.63 -34.42
N LYS A 140 10.71 -11.53 -33.88
CA LYS A 140 10.39 -11.02 -32.53
C LYS A 140 10.19 -9.51 -32.56
N ARG A 141 9.33 -8.96 -31.70
CA ARG A 141 9.33 -7.50 -31.46
C ARG A 141 10.59 -7.14 -30.67
N LEU A 142 11.54 -6.45 -31.33
CA LEU A 142 12.70 -5.89 -30.67
C LEU A 142 12.31 -4.58 -30.00
N VAL A 143 12.37 -4.57 -28.67
CA VAL A 143 12.34 -3.35 -27.87
C VAL A 143 13.80 -3.02 -27.60
N ILE A 144 14.33 -2.03 -28.32
CA ILE A 144 15.64 -1.46 -28.02
C ILE A 144 15.40 -0.46 -26.89
N ASP A 145 15.90 -0.79 -25.71
CA ASP A 145 15.94 0.12 -24.57
C ASP A 145 17.22 0.95 -24.71
N ASP A 146 17.13 2.10 -25.39
CA ASP A 146 18.12 3.14 -25.21
C ASP A 146 17.75 3.83 -23.89
N GLU A 147 18.61 3.77 -22.89
CA GLU A 147 18.40 4.47 -21.63
C GLU A 147 18.44 6.00 -21.84
N THR A 148 17.41 6.54 -22.47
CA THR A 148 17.07 7.94 -22.50
C THR A 148 15.85 8.09 -21.61
N TYR A 149 16.07 8.48 -20.35
CA TYR A 149 15.00 8.75 -19.39
C TYR A 149 14.10 9.88 -19.89
N VAL A 150 12.95 9.54 -20.47
CA VAL A 150 11.80 10.44 -20.62
C VAL A 150 10.55 9.74 -20.08
N PRO A 151 9.89 10.28 -19.05
CA PRO A 151 8.60 9.77 -18.63
C PRO A 151 7.52 10.10 -19.65
N LYS A 152 6.86 9.05 -20.12
CA LYS A 152 5.63 9.07 -20.90
C LYS A 152 4.47 9.49 -19.99
N ASN A 153 3.89 10.66 -20.23
CA ASN A 153 2.51 10.66 -20.68
C ASN A 153 2.11 11.95 -21.40
N SER A 154 1.97 11.79 -22.72
CA SER A 154 1.02 12.47 -23.56
C SER A 154 -0.40 12.26 -23.05
N LYS A 155 -1.09 13.39 -22.90
CA LYS A 155 -2.54 13.60 -22.83
C LYS A 155 -3.37 12.48 -23.47
N ASN A 156 -4.43 12.06 -22.77
CA ASN A 156 -5.77 12.47 -23.18
C ASN A 156 -6.79 12.39 -22.02
N VAL A 157 -7.32 13.57 -21.74
CA VAL A 157 -8.71 13.90 -21.36
C VAL A 157 -9.28 13.20 -20.12
N LEU A 158 -9.30 13.92 -18.99
CA LEU A 158 -10.49 14.07 -18.14
C LEU A 158 -10.42 15.41 -17.39
N ASP A 159 -11.39 16.25 -17.73
CA ASP A 159 -11.87 17.51 -17.13
C ASP A 159 -11.08 18.18 -16.00
N GLU A 160 -10.50 19.30 -16.39
CA GLU A 160 -10.29 20.47 -15.56
C GLU A 160 -11.66 20.98 -15.05
N ASN A 161 -12.05 20.63 -13.82
CA ASN A 161 -13.02 21.43 -13.03
C ASN A 161 -13.11 21.04 -11.54
N PHE A 162 -12.03 20.56 -10.93
CA PHE A 162 -11.98 20.36 -9.48
C PHE A 162 -11.31 21.56 -8.80
N THR A 163 -12.08 22.64 -8.61
CA THR A 163 -11.56 23.90 -8.04
C THR A 163 -11.36 23.81 -6.53
N ILE A 164 -10.37 24.56 -6.01
CA ILE A 164 -10.08 24.74 -4.57
C ILE A 164 -11.34 25.09 -3.76
N ALA A 165 -12.31 25.74 -4.40
CA ALA A 165 -13.62 26.05 -3.82
C ALA A 165 -14.40 24.81 -3.36
N GLN A 166 -14.30 23.67 -4.06
CA GLN A 166 -15.00 22.43 -3.69
C GLN A 166 -14.35 21.74 -2.48
N ILE A 167 -13.02 21.79 -2.36
CA ILE A 167 -12.29 21.30 -1.17
C ILE A 167 -12.63 22.16 0.05
N LEU A 168 -12.70 23.48 -0.12
CA LEU A 168 -13.15 24.40 0.94
C LEU A 168 -14.63 24.20 1.30
N LYS A 169 -15.49 23.86 0.34
CA LYS A 169 -16.92 23.54 0.58
C LYS A 169 -17.09 22.25 1.38
N ILE A 170 -16.27 21.23 1.11
CA ILE A 170 -16.23 19.97 1.87
C ILE A 170 -15.68 20.21 3.28
N LEU A 171 -14.58 20.96 3.42
CA LEU A 171 -14.02 21.30 4.73
C LEU A 171 -14.99 22.16 5.57
N ASN A 172 -15.66 23.14 4.97
CA ASN A 172 -16.67 23.95 5.65
C ASN A 172 -17.94 23.15 5.99
N SER A 173 -18.32 22.17 5.16
CA SER A 173 -19.39 21.21 5.47
C SER A 173 -19.04 20.33 6.67
N MET A 174 -17.79 19.86 6.76
CA MET A 174 -17.28 19.09 7.90
C MET A 174 -17.16 19.91 9.19
N ILE A 175 -16.83 21.21 9.08
CA ILE A 175 -16.80 22.14 10.23
C ILE A 175 -18.22 22.46 10.70
N LYS A 176 -19.18 22.66 9.78
CA LYS A 176 -20.59 22.95 10.09
C LYS A 176 -21.35 21.75 10.67
N SER A 177 -20.93 20.52 10.36
CA SER A 177 -21.61 19.29 10.79
C SER A 177 -21.15 18.75 12.15
N ASN A 178 -20.11 19.32 12.78
CA ASN A 178 -19.53 18.80 14.03
C ASN A 178 -19.17 19.87 15.08
N ILE A 179 -19.81 21.03 15.05
CA ILE A 179 -19.71 22.00 16.15
C ILE A 179 -21.11 22.45 16.54
N THR A 180 -21.63 21.85 17.62
CA THR A 180 -22.83 22.35 18.31
C THR A 180 -22.57 23.76 18.85
N PRO A 181 -23.52 24.71 18.72
CA PRO A 181 -23.39 26.07 19.25
C PRO A 181 -23.17 26.14 20.78
N ASN A 182 -23.50 25.08 21.52
CA ASN A 182 -23.30 25.01 22.97
C ASN A 182 -21.83 24.93 23.39
N PHE A 183 -20.94 24.43 22.53
CA PHE A 183 -19.53 24.25 22.89
C PHE A 183 -18.74 25.58 22.94
N LEU A 184 -19.10 26.54 22.08
CA LEU A 184 -18.53 27.91 22.12
C LEU A 184 -19.10 28.75 23.27
N LYS A 185 -20.28 28.39 23.80
CA LYS A 185 -20.92 29.06 24.95
C LYS A 185 -20.31 28.60 26.28
N GLU A 186 -19.93 27.33 26.40
CA GLU A 186 -19.23 26.80 27.59
C GLU A 186 -17.75 27.19 27.63
N THR A 187 -17.06 27.23 26.49
CA THR A 187 -15.64 27.64 26.45
C THR A 187 -15.43 29.13 26.74
N ARG A 188 -16.45 29.99 26.51
CA ARG A 188 -16.43 31.39 27.00
C ARG A 188 -16.66 31.51 28.51
N LYS A 189 -17.51 30.65 29.11
CA LYS A 189 -17.75 30.64 30.56
C LYS A 189 -16.53 30.20 31.39
N LEU A 190 -15.66 29.36 30.82
CA LEU A 190 -14.45 28.87 31.49
C LEU A 190 -13.27 29.85 31.42
N CYS A 191 -13.34 30.90 30.59
CA CYS A 191 -12.24 31.86 30.40
C CYS A 191 -12.48 33.21 31.09
N THR A 192 -13.65 33.46 31.70
CA THR A 192 -13.99 34.75 32.33
C THR A 192 -14.08 34.73 33.86
N ASN A 193 -14.03 33.56 34.50
CA ASN A 193 -14.05 33.51 35.97
C ASN A 193 -12.62 33.43 36.49
N GLY A 194 -12.08 34.62 36.75
CA GLY A 194 -10.83 34.80 37.46
C GLY A 194 -10.88 34.22 38.88
N VAL A 195 -9.72 33.74 39.29
CA VAL A 195 -9.13 33.79 40.64
C VAL A 195 -10.11 34.23 41.74
N GLN A 196 -10.62 33.27 42.50
CA GLN A 196 -10.89 33.47 43.92
C GLN A 196 -10.09 32.43 44.71
N LYS A 197 -9.29 32.95 45.64
CA LYS A 197 -8.62 32.20 46.69
C LYS A 197 -9.69 31.80 47.72
N GLU A 198 -9.73 30.53 48.09
CA GLU A 198 -10.35 30.11 49.35
C GLU A 198 -9.36 29.25 50.15
N ASN A 199 -9.32 29.55 51.44
CA ASN A 199 -8.45 29.01 52.47
C ASN A 199 -9.08 27.76 53.12
N GLY A 200 -8.24 26.87 53.68
CA GLY A 200 -8.62 25.83 54.68
C GLY A 200 -9.45 24.68 54.12
N GLU A 201 -9.33 23.42 54.54
CA GLU A 201 -8.90 22.86 55.82
C GLU A 201 -8.28 21.45 55.62
N HIS A 202 -7.52 21.02 56.63
CA HIS A 202 -6.89 19.71 56.73
C HIS A 202 -7.90 18.57 56.88
N GLY A 203 -7.89 17.62 55.94
CA GLY A 203 -8.57 16.33 56.03
C GLY A 203 -7.56 15.18 56.19
N SER A 204 -7.68 14.45 57.30
CA SER A 204 -6.81 13.37 57.79
C SER A 204 -6.69 12.17 56.85
N LEU A 205 -5.48 11.63 56.77
CA LEU A 205 -5.06 10.51 55.92
C LEU A 205 -5.12 9.19 56.70
N ASN A 206 -6.31 8.59 56.83
CA ASN A 206 -6.47 7.20 57.28
C ASN A 206 -7.80 6.66 56.75
N ASP A 207 -7.79 6.02 55.57
CA ASP A 207 -8.67 4.89 55.22
C ASP A 207 -8.54 4.51 53.74
N LEU A 208 -7.57 3.66 53.41
CA LEU A 208 -7.55 2.89 52.16
C LEU A 208 -7.00 1.48 52.39
N LYS A 209 -7.81 0.61 52.99
CA LYS A 209 -7.68 -0.84 52.82
C LYS A 209 -9.02 -1.41 52.34
N GLY A 210 -9.00 -2.07 51.18
CA GLY A 210 -10.11 -2.87 50.68
C GLY A 210 -10.82 -2.33 49.45
N ARG A 211 -10.23 -2.51 48.26
CA ARG A 211 -11.02 -2.52 47.01
C ARG A 211 -10.76 -3.82 46.24
N GLY A 212 -11.66 -4.77 46.42
CA GLY A 212 -11.74 -5.98 45.61
C GLY A 212 -11.93 -5.63 44.14
N ARG A 213 -11.25 -6.37 43.25
CA ARG A 213 -11.43 -6.29 41.80
C ARG A 213 -12.87 -6.68 41.44
N LYS A 214 -13.75 -5.68 41.23
CA LYS A 214 -15.05 -5.92 40.58
C LYS A 214 -14.79 -6.53 39.20
N ARG A 215 -15.17 -7.80 39.01
CA ARG A 215 -15.24 -8.44 37.69
C ARG A 215 -16.27 -7.67 36.88
N GLY A 216 -15.82 -6.85 35.94
CA GLY A 216 -16.71 -6.15 35.03
C GLY A 216 -17.55 -7.16 34.26
N THR A 217 -18.87 -6.97 34.30
CA THR A 217 -19.83 -7.74 33.51
C THR A 217 -19.45 -7.64 32.03
N SER A 218 -19.26 -8.79 31.38
CA SER A 218 -18.98 -8.88 29.95
C SER A 218 -20.10 -8.19 29.16
N CYS A 219 -19.73 -7.43 28.14
CA CYS A 219 -20.69 -6.83 27.24
C CYS A 219 -21.56 -7.93 26.60
N PRO A 220 -22.90 -7.84 26.61
CA PRO A 220 -23.79 -8.88 26.06
C PRO A 220 -23.47 -9.28 24.61
N LYS A 221 -22.96 -8.33 23.80
CA LYS A 221 -22.54 -8.56 22.42
C LYS A 221 -21.31 -9.45 22.27
N ALA A 222 -20.46 -9.53 23.30
CA ALA A 222 -19.29 -10.41 23.31
C ALA A 222 -19.70 -11.86 23.62
N GLU A 223 -20.64 -12.05 24.55
CA GLU A 223 -21.20 -13.37 24.89
C GLU A 223 -22.01 -13.96 23.74
N GLU A 224 -22.81 -13.16 23.03
CA GLU A 224 -23.54 -13.61 21.85
C GLU A 224 -22.59 -14.08 20.73
N LYS A 225 -21.50 -13.35 20.48
CA LYS A 225 -20.47 -13.74 19.52
C LYS A 225 -19.75 -15.03 19.92
N LEU A 226 -19.54 -15.29 21.22
CA LEU A 226 -18.97 -16.54 21.73
C LEU A 226 -19.94 -17.70 21.52
N ARG A 227 -21.22 -17.53 21.87
CA ARG A 227 -22.27 -18.54 21.65
C ARG A 227 -22.43 -18.93 20.18
N ILE A 228 -22.39 -17.97 19.25
CA ILE A 228 -22.46 -18.26 17.80
C ILE A 228 -21.24 -19.06 17.35
N LYS A 229 -20.04 -18.76 17.86
CA LYS A 229 -18.82 -19.50 17.50
C LYS A 229 -18.85 -20.94 17.99
N GLU A 230 -19.32 -21.16 19.23
CA GLU A 230 -19.48 -22.49 19.82
C GLU A 230 -20.52 -23.32 19.05
N LYS A 231 -21.71 -22.76 18.77
CA LYS A 231 -22.77 -23.45 18.03
C LYS A 231 -22.39 -23.83 16.60
N CYS A 232 -21.52 -23.06 15.95
CA CYS A 232 -21.16 -23.29 14.55
C CYS A 232 -19.83 -24.04 14.34
N ASP A 233 -19.16 -24.46 15.41
CA ASP A 233 -17.77 -24.98 15.41
C ASP A 233 -16.81 -24.07 14.63
N ILE A 234 -16.92 -22.74 14.84
CA ILE A 234 -16.11 -21.75 14.13
C ILE A 234 -14.98 -21.26 15.04
N ARG A 235 -13.74 -21.58 14.66
CA ARG A 235 -12.52 -21.13 15.36
C ARG A 235 -11.97 -19.86 14.72
N SER A 236 -11.29 -19.03 15.53
CA SER A 236 -10.61 -17.82 15.06
C SER A 236 -9.10 -18.06 14.98
N TYR A 237 -8.50 -17.82 13.82
CA TYR A 237 -7.08 -18.05 13.54
C TYR A 237 -6.36 -16.73 13.27
N ARG A 238 -5.09 -16.64 13.70
CA ARG A 238 -4.24 -15.50 13.38
C ARG A 238 -3.76 -15.59 11.94
N LYS A 239 -4.00 -14.54 11.15
CA LYS A 239 -3.38 -14.42 9.83
C LYS A 239 -1.87 -14.33 10.01
N GLN A 240 -1.15 -15.23 9.33
CA GLN A 240 0.30 -15.17 9.31
C GLN A 240 0.73 -13.92 8.53
N LYS A 241 1.63 -13.13 9.13
CA LYS A 241 2.31 -12.08 8.39
C LYS A 241 3.23 -12.77 7.40
N VAL A 242 3.18 -12.34 6.13
CA VAL A 242 4.17 -12.79 5.14
C VAL A 242 5.54 -12.34 5.68
N PRO A 243 6.47 -13.27 5.96
CA PRO A 243 7.78 -12.91 6.48
C PRO A 243 8.52 -12.04 5.48
N ARG A 244 9.38 -11.14 5.96
CA ARG A 244 10.32 -10.44 5.08
C ARG A 244 11.20 -11.49 4.41
N ARG A 245 11.39 -11.37 3.10
CA ARG A 245 12.28 -12.28 2.36
C ARG A 245 13.72 -12.07 2.84
N SER A 246 14.44 -13.16 3.12
CA SER A 246 15.89 -13.11 3.24
C SER A 246 16.53 -12.81 1.87
N ALA A 247 17.82 -12.44 1.86
CA ALA A 247 18.57 -12.21 0.61
C ALA A 247 18.47 -13.43 -0.33
N ASP A 248 18.69 -14.64 0.19
CA ASP A 248 18.60 -15.87 -0.61
C ASP A 248 17.18 -16.15 -1.11
N GLN A 249 16.15 -15.83 -0.30
CA GLN A 249 14.76 -15.96 -0.75
C GLN A 249 14.44 -14.97 -1.86
N GLN A 250 15.02 -13.77 -1.81
CA GLN A 250 14.86 -12.76 -2.86
C GLN A 250 15.58 -13.17 -4.15
N ASP A 251 16.81 -13.69 -4.05
CA ASP A 251 17.55 -14.22 -5.20
C ASP A 251 16.83 -15.41 -5.84
N ARG A 252 16.38 -16.39 -5.04
CA ARG A 252 15.57 -17.50 -5.54
C ARG A 252 14.28 -17.02 -6.22
N ALA A 253 13.59 -16.05 -5.64
CA ALA A 253 12.38 -15.49 -6.23
C ALA A 253 12.68 -14.78 -7.57
N LEU A 254 13.80 -14.07 -7.67
CA LEU A 254 14.23 -13.40 -8.90
C LEU A 254 14.62 -14.40 -9.99
N LYS A 255 15.40 -15.44 -9.65
CA LYS A 255 15.78 -16.52 -10.55
C LYS A 255 14.55 -17.23 -11.12
N ARG A 256 13.60 -17.58 -10.25
CA ARG A 256 12.32 -18.20 -10.65
C ARG A 256 11.47 -17.29 -11.50
N ALA A 257 11.36 -16.00 -11.14
CA ALA A 257 10.65 -15.01 -11.95
C ALA A 257 11.24 -14.90 -13.37
N LYS A 258 12.58 -14.92 -13.50
CA LYS A 258 13.26 -14.92 -14.80
C LYS A 258 12.97 -16.20 -15.59
N GLN A 259 12.98 -17.36 -14.94
CA GLN A 259 12.63 -18.63 -15.59
C GLN A 259 11.17 -18.65 -16.06
N LEU A 260 10.24 -18.20 -15.23
CA LEU A 260 8.83 -18.08 -15.58
C LEU A 260 8.62 -17.09 -16.73
N TYR A 261 9.31 -15.95 -16.70
CA TYR A 261 9.29 -14.98 -17.79
C TYR A 261 9.77 -15.59 -19.11
N ASN A 262 10.90 -16.30 -19.08
CA ASN A 262 11.42 -16.99 -20.26
C ASN A 262 10.46 -18.08 -20.75
N LEU A 263 9.82 -18.83 -19.85
CA LEU A 263 8.81 -19.83 -20.21
C LEU A 263 7.62 -19.16 -20.93
N LEU A 264 7.13 -18.03 -20.40
CA LEU A 264 6.02 -17.28 -20.99
C LEU A 264 6.39 -16.63 -22.34
N LEU A 265 7.62 -16.16 -22.51
CA LEU A 265 8.12 -15.60 -23.78
C LEU A 265 8.35 -16.67 -24.85
N ASN A 266 8.85 -17.84 -24.44
CA ASN A 266 9.17 -18.93 -25.36
C ASN A 266 7.94 -19.78 -25.71
N GLY A 267 6.93 -19.79 -24.84
CA GLY A 267 5.62 -20.31 -25.20
C GLY A 267 5.07 -19.51 -26.39
N LYS A 268 4.63 -20.20 -27.44
CA LYS A 268 3.66 -19.63 -28.41
C LYS A 268 2.62 -18.85 -27.62
N GLU A 269 2.12 -17.72 -28.12
CA GLU A 269 1.20 -16.72 -27.49
C GLU A 269 0.04 -17.31 -26.65
N ARG A 270 0.36 -18.03 -25.58
CA ARG A 270 -0.57 -18.79 -24.74
C ARG A 270 -0.96 -17.87 -23.61
N CYS A 271 -2.26 -17.73 -23.40
CA CYS A 271 -2.74 -17.03 -22.21
C CYS A 271 -2.42 -17.85 -20.95
N SER A 272 -2.20 -17.16 -19.84
CA SER A 272 -2.02 -17.81 -18.53
C SER A 272 -3.34 -17.87 -17.79
N LEU A 273 -3.68 -19.05 -17.27
CA LEU A 273 -4.84 -19.26 -16.41
C LEU A 273 -4.35 -19.30 -14.96
N MET A 274 -4.55 -18.20 -14.22
CA MET A 274 -4.15 -18.10 -12.81
C MET A 274 -5.28 -18.54 -11.89
N ASN A 275 -4.96 -19.29 -10.84
CA ASN A 275 -5.87 -19.62 -9.74
C ASN A 275 -5.29 -19.16 -8.41
N ASP A 276 -6.13 -18.59 -7.55
CA ASP A 276 -5.71 -18.05 -6.26
C ASP A 276 -6.90 -17.94 -5.30
N GLU A 277 -6.67 -18.15 -4.01
CA GLU A 277 -7.67 -17.97 -2.96
C GLU A 277 -7.61 -16.56 -2.37
N THR A 278 -8.79 -15.97 -2.15
CA THR A 278 -8.88 -14.65 -1.53
C THR A 278 -9.80 -14.65 -0.33
N TYR A 279 -9.31 -14.09 0.79
CA TYR A 279 -10.08 -13.94 2.02
C TYR A 279 -10.60 -12.51 2.16
N ILE A 280 -11.84 -12.38 2.62
CA ILE A 280 -12.52 -11.10 2.74
C ILE A 280 -13.08 -10.95 4.14
N LYS A 281 -12.76 -9.82 4.75
CA LYS A 281 -13.32 -9.45 6.05
C LYS A 281 -14.71 -8.87 5.85
N MET A 282 -15.70 -9.44 6.54
CA MET A 282 -17.06 -8.91 6.61
C MET A 282 -17.08 -7.55 7.31
N ASP A 283 -16.37 -7.41 8.43
CA ASP A 283 -16.29 -6.14 9.15
C ASP A 283 -15.06 -5.33 8.70
N THR A 284 -15.30 -4.20 8.04
CA THR A 284 -14.26 -3.25 7.62
C THR A 284 -13.83 -2.32 8.75
N LYS A 285 -14.61 -2.23 9.84
CA LYS A 285 -14.35 -1.34 10.99
C LYS A 285 -13.30 -1.89 11.95
N THR A 286 -12.84 -3.13 11.76
CA THR A 286 -11.68 -3.64 12.52
C THR A 286 -10.37 -3.01 12.02
N LEU A 287 -10.15 -1.83 12.61
CA LEU A 287 -8.95 -1.01 12.79
C LEU A 287 -7.67 -1.81 13.07
N PRO A 288 -6.47 -1.19 12.91
CA PRO A 288 -5.18 -1.86 12.96
C PRO A 288 -4.98 -2.67 14.24
N GLY A 289 -4.66 -3.94 14.04
CA GLY A 289 -4.55 -4.93 15.08
C GLY A 289 -4.27 -6.29 14.48
N GLN A 290 -4.18 -7.29 15.35
CA GLN A 290 -3.94 -8.67 14.96
C GLN A 290 -5.07 -9.19 14.05
N GLN A 291 -4.77 -9.42 12.78
CA GLN A 291 -5.77 -9.87 11.81
C GLN A 291 -6.16 -11.31 12.13
N LEU A 292 -7.39 -11.51 12.61
CA LEU A 292 -7.99 -12.82 12.81
C LEU A 292 -8.91 -13.16 11.63
N TYR A 293 -8.99 -14.44 11.26
CA TYR A 293 -9.99 -14.97 10.35
C TYR A 293 -10.74 -16.11 11.02
N THR A 294 -12.01 -16.29 10.70
CA THR A 294 -12.86 -17.35 11.25
C THR A 294 -13.02 -18.48 10.25
N ALA A 295 -12.73 -19.71 10.65
CA ALA A 295 -12.94 -20.91 9.85
C ALA A 295 -13.31 -22.10 10.75
N LYS A 296 -14.01 -23.10 10.23
CA LYS A 296 -14.35 -24.30 11.02
C LYS A 296 -13.09 -25.03 11.48
N LYS A 297 -12.18 -25.27 10.53
CA LYS A 297 -10.87 -25.86 10.79
C LYS A 297 -9.77 -25.07 10.09
N ARG A 298 -8.53 -25.20 10.59
CA ARG A 298 -7.32 -24.70 9.93
C ARG A 298 -6.86 -25.62 8.79
N GLU A 299 -7.76 -26.45 8.29
CA GLU A 299 -7.44 -27.40 7.25
C GLU A 299 -6.96 -26.64 6.01
N VAL A 300 -5.89 -27.17 5.42
CA VAL A 300 -5.45 -26.74 4.10
C VAL A 300 -6.65 -26.94 3.19
N VAL A 301 -7.10 -25.88 2.52
CA VAL A 301 -8.12 -26.01 1.48
C VAL A 301 -7.55 -26.98 0.46
N THR A 302 -8.02 -28.22 0.49
CA THR A 302 -7.54 -29.25 -0.41
C THR A 302 -8.06 -28.95 -1.80
N PHE A 303 -7.19 -29.05 -2.80
CA PHE A 303 -7.56 -28.91 -4.20
C PHE A 303 -8.26 -30.20 -4.60
N THR A 304 -9.54 -30.31 -4.22
CA THR A 304 -10.30 -31.55 -4.37
C THR A 304 -10.50 -31.89 -5.84
N GLU A 305 -10.58 -33.17 -6.15
CA GLU A 305 -10.85 -33.66 -7.50
C GLU A 305 -12.07 -32.98 -8.16
N PRO A 306 -13.21 -32.77 -7.47
CA PRO A 306 -14.34 -32.03 -8.04
C PRO A 306 -13.99 -30.60 -8.44
N ASN A 307 -13.12 -29.89 -7.72
CA ASN A 307 -12.73 -28.53 -8.09
C ASN A 307 -11.88 -28.52 -9.36
N VAL A 308 -10.92 -29.44 -9.48
CA VAL A 308 -10.12 -29.60 -10.70
C VAL A 308 -11.03 -29.96 -11.87
N ARG A 309 -11.82 -31.02 -11.74
CA ARG A 309 -12.62 -31.55 -12.86
C ARG A 309 -13.75 -30.62 -13.26
N LYS A 310 -14.53 -30.09 -12.31
CA LYS A 310 -15.75 -29.33 -12.62
C LYS A 310 -15.49 -27.86 -12.93
N ARG A 311 -14.44 -27.27 -12.35
CA ARG A 311 -14.18 -25.82 -12.51
C ARG A 311 -12.99 -25.57 -13.42
N LEU A 312 -11.83 -26.10 -13.07
CA LEU A 312 -10.61 -25.83 -13.82
C LEU A 312 -10.69 -26.42 -15.24
N LEU A 313 -10.95 -27.73 -15.38
CA LEU A 313 -11.00 -28.36 -16.70
C LEU A 313 -12.13 -27.81 -17.58
N ALA A 314 -13.25 -27.42 -16.97
CA ALA A 314 -14.37 -26.82 -17.70
C ALA A 314 -14.02 -25.45 -18.31
N VAL A 315 -13.21 -24.64 -17.62
CA VAL A 315 -12.70 -23.38 -18.17
C VAL A 315 -11.56 -23.66 -19.16
N TYR A 316 -10.61 -24.50 -18.78
CA TYR A 316 -9.43 -24.85 -19.59
C TYR A 316 -9.82 -25.34 -21.00
N ARG A 317 -10.80 -26.24 -21.09
CA ARG A 317 -11.28 -26.83 -22.36
C ARG A 317 -12.06 -25.86 -23.26
N LYS A 318 -12.49 -24.70 -22.73
CA LYS A 318 -13.18 -23.69 -23.54
C LYS A 318 -12.23 -22.85 -24.38
N HIS A 319 -10.93 -22.87 -24.08
CA HIS A 319 -9.93 -22.16 -24.86
C HIS A 319 -9.55 -22.97 -26.10
N LYS A 320 -9.51 -22.30 -27.26
CA LYS A 320 -9.03 -22.91 -28.52
C LYS A 320 -7.57 -23.35 -28.38
N ASP A 321 -6.75 -22.47 -27.80
CA ASP A 321 -5.37 -22.75 -27.43
C ASP A 321 -5.27 -23.02 -25.93
N PRO A 322 -4.83 -24.21 -25.51
CA PRO A 322 -4.76 -24.55 -24.10
C PRO A 322 -3.88 -23.54 -23.32
N PRO A 323 -4.43 -22.89 -22.28
CA PRO A 323 -3.70 -21.89 -21.52
C PRO A 323 -2.62 -22.56 -20.65
N LEU A 324 -1.61 -21.80 -20.24
CA LEU A 324 -0.68 -22.26 -19.21
C LEU A 324 -1.30 -22.03 -17.82
N PHE A 325 -1.64 -23.11 -17.11
CA PHE A 325 -2.17 -23.02 -15.75
C PHE A 325 -1.09 -22.60 -14.74
N SER A 326 -1.32 -21.52 -14.03
CA SER A 326 -0.36 -20.92 -13.10
C SER A 326 -0.95 -20.86 -11.67
N PRO A 327 -0.96 -21.97 -10.91
CA PRO A 327 -1.43 -21.99 -9.54
C PRO A 327 -0.48 -21.21 -8.61
N ASP A 328 -0.92 -20.90 -7.39
CA ASP A 328 -0.01 -20.43 -6.34
C ASP A 328 0.82 -21.60 -5.76
N LEU A 329 1.75 -21.31 -4.84
CA LEU A 329 2.59 -22.33 -4.20
C LEU A 329 1.91 -23.02 -3.00
N ALA A 330 0.58 -22.95 -2.87
CA ALA A 330 -0.12 -23.71 -1.85
C ALA A 330 0.17 -25.20 -2.01
N LEU A 331 0.36 -25.89 -0.88
CA LEU A 331 0.68 -27.32 -0.84
C LEU A 331 -0.35 -28.15 -1.63
N ALA A 332 -1.62 -27.75 -1.56
CA ALA A 332 -2.71 -28.43 -2.24
C ALA A 332 -2.58 -28.39 -3.77
N HIS A 333 -2.04 -27.33 -4.37
CA HIS A 333 -1.88 -27.23 -5.83
C HIS A 333 -0.78 -28.13 -6.39
N TYR A 334 0.20 -28.48 -5.55
CA TYR A 334 1.34 -29.31 -5.92
C TYR A 334 1.35 -30.67 -5.20
N ALA A 335 0.21 -31.07 -4.61
CA ALA A 335 0.04 -32.40 -4.08
C ALA A 335 0.08 -33.42 -5.22
N GLN A 336 0.64 -34.61 -4.97
CA GLN A 336 0.80 -35.65 -5.99
C GLN A 336 -0.51 -35.98 -6.71
N SER A 337 -1.59 -36.16 -5.95
CA SER A 337 -2.94 -36.41 -6.50
C SER A 337 -3.43 -35.29 -7.41
N THR A 338 -3.16 -34.02 -7.07
CA THR A 338 -3.49 -32.89 -7.93
C THR A 338 -2.67 -32.86 -9.21
N LEU A 339 -1.36 -33.15 -9.13
CA LEU A 339 -0.49 -33.22 -10.31
C LEU A 339 -0.91 -34.35 -11.25
N GLU A 340 -1.31 -35.51 -10.72
CA GLU A 340 -1.85 -36.63 -11.49
C GLU A 340 -3.14 -36.25 -12.21
N LEU A 341 -4.06 -35.56 -11.53
CA LEU A 341 -5.29 -35.05 -12.15
C LEU A 341 -5.02 -34.03 -13.25
N LEU A 342 -4.08 -33.10 -13.05
CA LEU A 342 -3.68 -32.13 -14.08
C LEU A 342 -3.07 -32.83 -15.30
N LYS A 343 -2.18 -33.81 -15.08
CA LYS A 343 -1.58 -34.63 -16.14
C LYS A 343 -2.64 -35.45 -16.91
N ALA A 344 -3.53 -36.14 -16.20
CA ALA A 344 -4.64 -36.89 -16.81
C ALA A 344 -5.57 -35.98 -17.62
N GLY A 345 -5.77 -34.74 -17.15
CA GLY A 345 -6.51 -33.70 -17.86
C GLY A 345 -5.78 -33.04 -19.02
N LYS A 346 -4.52 -33.42 -19.29
CA LYS A 346 -3.61 -32.78 -20.27
C LYS A 346 -3.52 -31.25 -20.06
N VAL A 347 -3.46 -30.84 -18.79
CA VAL A 347 -3.31 -29.44 -18.39
C VAL A 347 -1.84 -29.10 -18.33
N ASP A 348 -1.39 -28.14 -19.14
CA ASP A 348 -0.06 -27.56 -19.02
C ASP A 348 -0.05 -26.65 -17.79
N PHE A 349 0.93 -26.82 -16.90
CA PHE A 349 1.01 -26.00 -15.68
C PHE A 349 2.44 -25.56 -15.35
N VAL A 350 2.54 -24.44 -14.64
CA VAL A 350 3.81 -23.91 -14.12
C VAL A 350 4.34 -24.82 -13.02
N SER A 351 5.53 -25.39 -13.24
CA SER A 351 6.18 -26.26 -12.26
C SER A 351 6.61 -25.49 -11.00
N LYS A 352 6.70 -26.22 -9.88
CA LYS A 352 6.97 -25.62 -8.55
C LYS A 352 8.34 -24.94 -8.47
N ASP A 353 9.31 -25.46 -9.20
CA ASP A 353 10.70 -25.02 -9.22
C ASP A 353 10.89 -23.66 -9.91
N ILE A 354 10.02 -23.29 -10.86
CA ILE A 354 10.05 -22.00 -11.56
C ILE A 354 8.99 -21.01 -11.06
N ASN A 355 8.06 -21.43 -10.19
CA ASN A 355 7.04 -20.55 -9.63
C ASN A 355 7.62 -19.71 -8.46
N PRO A 356 7.72 -18.37 -8.57
CA PRO A 356 8.37 -17.54 -7.56
C PRO A 356 7.53 -17.43 -6.29
N SER A 357 8.11 -17.84 -5.15
CA SER A 357 7.45 -17.77 -3.84
C SER A 357 7.29 -16.36 -3.32
N ASN A 358 6.14 -16.07 -2.68
CA ASN A 358 5.87 -14.78 -2.02
C ASN A 358 6.04 -13.57 -2.97
N CYS A 359 5.61 -13.74 -4.22
CA CYS A 359 5.62 -12.72 -5.26
C CYS A 359 4.20 -12.42 -5.80
N PRO A 360 3.25 -11.99 -4.96
CA PRO A 360 1.89 -11.66 -5.42
C PRO A 360 1.89 -10.57 -6.50
N GLN A 361 2.88 -9.67 -6.49
CA GLN A 361 3.04 -8.63 -7.52
C GLN A 361 3.26 -9.18 -8.95
N LEU A 362 3.68 -10.43 -9.09
CA LEU A 362 3.87 -11.08 -10.39
C LEU A 362 2.58 -11.77 -10.89
N ARG A 363 1.51 -11.76 -10.09
CA ARG A 363 0.25 -12.45 -10.39
C ARG A 363 -0.84 -11.42 -10.64
N SER A 364 -1.31 -11.31 -11.88
CA SER A 364 -2.37 -10.35 -12.25
C SER A 364 -3.70 -10.62 -11.53
N ILE A 365 -3.94 -11.86 -11.08
CA ILE A 365 -5.12 -12.22 -10.28
C ILE A 365 -5.21 -11.43 -8.96
N GLU A 366 -4.08 -10.97 -8.41
CA GLU A 366 -4.07 -10.13 -7.20
C GLU A 366 -4.65 -8.74 -7.48
N HIS A 367 -4.39 -8.20 -8.68
CA HIS A 367 -4.99 -6.94 -9.13
C HIS A 367 -6.51 -7.12 -9.33
N TYR A 368 -6.92 -8.23 -9.95
CA TYR A 368 -8.32 -8.61 -10.06
C TYR A 368 -9.00 -8.63 -8.68
N TRP A 369 -8.42 -9.32 -7.69
CA TRP A 369 -8.96 -9.37 -6.34
C TRP A 369 -9.04 -8.00 -5.67
N ALA A 370 -8.04 -7.13 -5.87
CA ALA A 370 -8.06 -5.78 -5.35
C ALA A 370 -9.26 -4.96 -5.90
N ILE A 371 -9.56 -5.09 -7.20
CA ILE A 371 -10.69 -4.43 -7.85
C ILE A 371 -12.01 -4.96 -7.30
N VAL A 372 -12.19 -6.28 -7.25
CA VAL A 372 -13.43 -6.88 -6.72
C VAL A 372 -13.65 -6.43 -5.27
N LYS A 373 -12.63 -6.54 -4.41
CA LYS A 373 -12.72 -6.15 -2.99
C LYS A 373 -13.07 -4.67 -2.78
N ARG A 374 -12.65 -3.79 -3.69
CA ARG A 374 -12.98 -2.35 -3.67
C ARG A 374 -14.43 -2.10 -4.06
N LYS A 375 -14.94 -2.87 -5.04
CA LYS A 375 -16.32 -2.75 -5.53
C LYS A 375 -17.37 -3.43 -4.62
N THR A 376 -16.97 -4.38 -3.78
CA THR A 376 -17.90 -5.12 -2.90
C THR A 376 -18.21 -4.38 -1.60
N ARG A 377 -19.48 -4.01 -1.39
CA ARG A 377 -20.04 -3.55 -0.09
C ARG A 377 -20.27 -4.72 0.87
N ARG A 378 -20.13 -4.48 2.18
CA ARG A 378 -19.99 -5.53 3.20
C ARG A 378 -20.85 -5.24 4.44
N ASP A 379 -22.16 -5.23 4.23
CA ASP A 379 -23.11 -4.89 5.29
C ASP A 379 -23.55 -6.14 6.06
N ASN A 380 -24.05 -7.16 5.35
CA ASN A 380 -24.38 -8.47 5.92
C ASN A 380 -24.02 -9.61 4.94
N MET A 381 -24.05 -10.86 5.38
CA MET A 381 -23.61 -12.02 4.57
C MET A 381 -24.44 -12.20 3.29
N LYS A 382 -25.75 -11.97 3.35
CA LYS A 382 -26.66 -12.13 2.20
C LYS A 382 -26.36 -11.07 1.13
N GLU A 383 -26.26 -9.81 1.55
CA GLU A 383 -25.88 -8.70 0.67
C GLU A 383 -24.45 -8.82 0.17
N PHE A 384 -23.51 -9.25 1.00
CA PHE A 384 -22.14 -9.50 0.59
C PHE A 384 -22.07 -10.50 -0.56
N LYS A 385 -22.78 -11.63 -0.48
CA LYS A 385 -22.84 -12.61 -1.58
C LYS A 385 -23.40 -12.00 -2.87
N LYS A 386 -24.49 -11.22 -2.77
CA LYS A 386 -25.11 -10.51 -3.90
C LYS A 386 -24.14 -9.49 -4.52
N ASN A 387 -23.55 -8.66 -3.68
CA ASN A 387 -22.63 -7.59 -4.06
C ASN A 387 -21.31 -8.14 -4.61
N TRP A 388 -20.82 -9.26 -4.09
CA TRP A 388 -19.65 -9.97 -4.59
C TRP A 388 -19.88 -10.45 -6.02
N GLY A 389 -20.99 -11.15 -6.28
CA GLY A 389 -21.34 -11.60 -7.64
C GLY A 389 -21.50 -10.42 -8.61
N ALA A 390 -22.10 -9.32 -8.17
CA ALA A 390 -22.20 -8.11 -8.97
C ALA A 390 -20.84 -7.45 -9.24
N ALA A 391 -19.95 -7.41 -8.24
CA ALA A 391 -18.60 -6.86 -8.38
C ALA A 391 -17.74 -7.67 -9.35
N VAL A 392 -17.77 -9.00 -9.24
CA VAL A 392 -17.07 -9.94 -10.14
C VAL A 392 -17.47 -9.70 -11.61
N ARG A 393 -18.77 -9.56 -11.89
CA ARG A 393 -19.27 -9.31 -13.25
C ARG A 393 -18.90 -7.92 -13.80
N LYS A 394 -18.59 -6.96 -12.93
CA LYS A 394 -18.21 -5.58 -13.30
C LYS A 394 -16.71 -5.40 -13.50
N VAL A 395 -15.90 -6.44 -13.32
CA VAL A 395 -14.47 -6.36 -13.64
C VAL A 395 -14.31 -6.60 -15.13
N ASP A 396 -14.02 -5.53 -15.86
CA ASP A 396 -13.74 -5.62 -17.28
C ASP A 396 -12.31 -6.13 -17.53
N ALA A 397 -12.10 -6.78 -18.68
CA ALA A 397 -10.80 -7.34 -19.03
C ALA A 397 -9.68 -6.28 -19.08
N LYS A 398 -10.02 -5.07 -19.53
CA LYS A 398 -9.07 -3.95 -19.65
C LYS A 398 -8.56 -3.48 -18.28
N SER A 399 -9.38 -3.60 -17.24
CA SER A 399 -9.03 -3.18 -15.88
C SER A 399 -8.04 -4.14 -15.20
N VAL A 400 -7.92 -5.37 -15.71
CA VAL A 400 -7.00 -6.39 -15.19
C VAL A 400 -5.70 -6.45 -15.99
N GLN A 401 -5.75 -6.08 -17.27
CA GLN A 401 -4.61 -5.97 -18.17
C GLN A 401 -3.91 -4.63 -17.91
N ASN A 402 -2.77 -4.67 -17.20
CA ASN A 402 -1.92 -3.49 -17.00
C ASN A 402 -1.24 -3.05 -18.30
#